data_AF-A0A084GG64-F1
#
_entry.id   AF-A0A084GG64-F1
#
_cell.length_a   1.000
_cell.length_b   1.000
_cell.length_c   1.000
_cell.angle_alpha   90.00
_cell.angle_beta   90.00
_cell.angle_gamma   90.00
#
_symmetry.space_group_name_H-M   'P 1'
#
loop_
_entity.id
_entity.type
_entity.pdbx_description
1 polymer ?
#
loop_
_entity_poly.entity_id
_entity_poly.type
_entity_poly.pdbx_seq_one_letter_code
_entity_poly.pdbx_strand_id
1 'polypeptide(L)'
;MKFVSVLSLALFSLVQGHSVILAAFGEAGSPSSVGFLVDSSIARNCSGISPCQQDTTIIRDVEISQNITGLCGRTEIEGNIDVNSNIENAISNNQVAQVQAGTTLTVTIHQVNQDGAGPYTCELFSNSSTTTGQRLAVTNDVPGFNGLSQAKFKAFNVTVQMPTSFTCTDGCFAVEQTD
;
A
#
# COMPACT_ATOMS: atom_id res chain seq x y z
N MET A 1 30.87 14.37 -40.53
CA MET A 1 29.61 13.60 -40.45
C MET A 1 28.97 13.88 -39.10
N LYS A 2 27.65 14.06 -39.09
CA LYS A 2 26.84 14.67 -38.03
C LYS A 2 26.76 13.77 -36.79
N PHE A 3 27.00 14.33 -35.60
CA PHE A 3 26.63 13.70 -34.34
C PHE A 3 25.11 13.73 -34.22
N VAL A 4 24.47 12.56 -34.30
CA VAL A 4 23.03 12.40 -34.05
C VAL A 4 22.84 12.30 -32.54
N SER A 5 22.29 13.36 -31.95
CA SER A 5 21.84 13.37 -30.56
C SER A 5 20.58 12.53 -30.44
N VAL A 6 20.63 11.44 -29.67
CA VAL A 6 19.46 10.62 -29.34
C VAL A 6 18.78 11.27 -28.14
N LEU A 7 17.70 12.01 -28.40
CA LEU A 7 16.81 12.53 -27.36
C LEU A 7 15.97 11.35 -26.82
N SER A 8 16.41 10.76 -25.72
CA SER A 8 15.63 9.74 -24.99
C SER A 8 14.54 10.46 -24.18
N LEU A 9 13.29 10.34 -24.60
CA LEU A 9 12.13 10.77 -23.82
C LEU A 9 11.87 9.70 -22.74
N ALA A 10 12.38 9.93 -21.53
CA ALA A 10 11.98 9.14 -20.36
C ALA A 10 10.54 9.55 -19.98
N LEU A 11 9.56 8.76 -20.40
CA LEU A 11 8.21 8.82 -19.85
C LEU A 11 8.27 8.24 -18.44
N PHE A 12 8.39 9.11 -17.43
CA PHE A 12 8.20 8.73 -16.04
C PHE A 12 6.70 8.43 -15.85
N SER A 13 6.36 7.16 -15.70
CA SER A 13 5.03 6.75 -15.26
C SER A 13 4.99 7.04 -13.76
N LEU A 14 4.20 8.03 -13.35
CA LEU A 14 3.80 8.18 -11.95
C LEU A 14 2.40 7.56 -11.88
N VAL A 15 2.29 6.24 -11.76
CA VAL A 15 0.96 5.62 -11.67
C VAL A 15 0.48 5.76 -10.24
N GLN A 16 -0.32 6.79 -10.00
CA GLN A 16 -1.16 6.82 -8.80
C GLN A 16 -2.27 5.78 -8.97
N GLY A 17 -2.04 4.57 -8.48
CA GLY A 17 -3.04 3.52 -8.56
C GLY A 17 -4.15 3.69 -7.53
N HIS A 18 -5.40 3.64 -7.96
CA HIS A 18 -6.55 3.74 -7.05
C HIS A 18 -6.93 2.36 -6.54
N SER A 19 -6.32 1.97 -5.42
CA SER A 19 -6.59 0.72 -4.73
C SER A 19 -6.57 0.89 -3.22
N VAL A 20 -7.29 0.03 -2.51
CA VAL A 20 -7.40 0.09 -1.05
C VAL A 20 -6.98 -1.24 -0.45
N ILE A 21 -6.08 -1.20 0.54
CA ILE A 21 -5.73 -2.37 1.36
C ILE A 21 -6.88 -2.61 2.34
N LEU A 22 -7.61 -3.71 2.15
CA LEU A 22 -8.74 -4.06 3.02
C LEU A 22 -8.31 -4.85 4.25
N ALA A 23 -7.36 -5.76 4.07
CA ALA A 23 -6.86 -6.61 5.14
C ALA A 23 -5.48 -7.19 4.82
N ALA A 24 -4.74 -7.57 5.86
CA ALA A 24 -3.58 -8.44 5.71
C ALA A 24 -3.67 -9.64 6.67
N PHE A 25 -3.25 -10.80 6.20
CA PHE A 25 -3.33 -12.08 6.90
C PHE A 25 -1.94 -12.71 6.99
N GLY A 26 -1.53 -13.08 8.19
CA GLY A 26 -0.26 -13.76 8.43
C GLY A 26 -0.49 -15.22 8.83
N GLU A 27 0.11 -15.63 9.95
CA GLU A 27 0.05 -16.99 10.46
C GLU A 27 -1.39 -17.47 10.76
N ALA A 28 -1.62 -18.77 10.63
CA ALA A 28 -2.90 -19.37 10.98
C ALA A 28 -3.25 -19.13 12.47
N GLY A 29 -4.46 -18.62 12.74
CA GLY A 29 -4.91 -18.27 14.09
C GLY A 29 -4.51 -16.85 14.55
N SER A 30 -3.72 -16.13 13.75
CA SER A 30 -3.48 -14.70 13.94
C SER A 30 -4.73 -13.88 13.62
N PRO A 31 -4.95 -12.73 14.28
CA PRO A 31 -5.87 -11.73 13.75
C PRO A 31 -5.41 -11.20 12.39
N SER A 32 -6.32 -10.58 11.64
CA SER A 32 -6.01 -9.84 10.42
C SER A 32 -5.67 -8.38 10.71
N SER A 33 -4.70 -7.82 9.99
CA SER A 33 -4.49 -6.37 9.95
C SER A 33 -5.56 -5.68 9.13
N VAL A 34 -5.78 -4.40 9.38
CA VAL A 34 -6.61 -3.50 8.58
C VAL A 34 -5.74 -2.39 7.97
N GLY A 35 -6.15 -1.86 6.81
CA GLY A 35 -5.53 -0.65 6.26
C GLY A 35 -5.80 0.56 7.15
N PHE A 36 -4.84 1.48 7.26
CA PHE A 36 -4.99 2.68 8.08
C PHE A 36 -5.96 3.67 7.45
N LEU A 37 -6.85 4.22 8.29
CA LEU A 37 -7.92 5.16 7.90
C LEU A 37 -8.87 4.64 6.80
N VAL A 38 -8.94 3.31 6.61
CA VAL A 38 -9.85 2.66 5.66
C VAL A 38 -11.25 2.64 6.24
N ASP A 39 -12.22 3.24 5.53
CA ASP A 39 -13.61 3.32 5.99
C ASP A 39 -14.45 2.21 5.35
N SER A 40 -14.84 1.23 6.16
CA SER A 40 -15.67 0.10 5.72
C SER A 40 -17.04 0.50 5.14
N SER A 41 -17.54 1.72 5.43
CA SER A 41 -18.82 2.21 4.93
C SER A 41 -18.79 2.66 3.47
N ILE A 42 -17.58 2.85 2.90
CA ILE A 42 -17.41 3.25 1.50
C ILE A 42 -17.62 2.05 0.57
N ALA A 43 -18.58 2.17 -0.35
CA ALA A 43 -19.00 1.06 -1.22
C ALA A 43 -17.96 0.63 -2.27
N ARG A 44 -16.96 1.48 -2.58
CA ARG A 44 -15.85 1.25 -3.54
C ARG A 44 -16.27 0.58 -4.86
N ASN A 45 -17.50 0.86 -5.31
CA ASN A 45 -18.16 0.27 -6.47
C ASN A 45 -18.45 1.31 -7.58
N CYS A 46 -17.75 2.45 -7.52
CA CYS A 46 -17.83 3.51 -8.52
C CYS A 46 -16.47 4.18 -8.72
N SER A 47 -16.28 4.83 -9.88
CA SER A 47 -15.00 5.43 -10.27
C SER A 47 -14.88 6.93 -9.96
N GLY A 48 -15.88 7.54 -9.35
CA GLY A 48 -15.78 8.92 -8.86
C GLY A 48 -14.99 8.97 -7.56
N ILE A 49 -14.23 10.06 -7.35
CA ILE A 49 -13.51 10.30 -6.09
C ILE A 49 -14.48 10.25 -4.91
N SER A 50 -15.55 11.05 -4.99
CA SER A 50 -16.67 10.98 -4.06
C SER A 50 -17.83 10.19 -4.67
N PRO A 51 -18.40 9.21 -3.94
CA PRO A 51 -18.01 8.78 -2.60
C PRO A 51 -16.93 7.68 -2.55
N CYS A 52 -16.53 7.10 -3.69
CA CYS A 52 -15.97 5.74 -3.70
C CYS A 52 -14.47 5.58 -3.46
N GLN A 53 -13.69 6.66 -3.45
CA GLN A 53 -12.22 6.60 -3.31
C GLN A 53 -11.70 7.45 -2.16
N GLN A 54 -12.59 7.99 -1.32
CA GLN A 54 -12.18 8.99 -0.35
C GLN A 54 -11.22 8.45 0.72
N ASP A 55 -11.22 7.14 0.94
CA ASP A 55 -10.33 6.42 1.85
C ASP A 55 -9.19 5.68 1.15
N THR A 56 -9.02 5.88 -0.16
CA THR A 56 -7.85 5.41 -0.90
C THR A 56 -6.63 6.17 -0.41
N THR A 57 -5.59 5.44 -0.02
CA THR A 57 -4.35 6.06 0.44
C THR A 57 -3.64 6.77 -0.71
N ILE A 58 -3.30 8.03 -0.51
CA ILE A 58 -2.56 8.87 -1.43
C ILE A 58 -1.18 9.07 -0.83
N ILE A 59 -0.17 8.49 -1.50
CA ILE A 59 1.24 8.66 -1.15
C ILE A 59 1.89 9.43 -2.30
N ARG A 60 2.57 10.53 -1.96
CA ARG A 60 3.24 11.39 -2.92
C ARG A 60 4.55 11.89 -2.34
N ASP A 61 5.64 11.67 -3.04
CA ASP A 61 6.96 12.17 -2.65
C ASP A 61 6.99 13.69 -2.45
N VAL A 62 6.20 14.43 -3.24
CA VAL A 62 6.09 15.88 -3.08
C VAL A 62 5.40 16.27 -1.76
N GLU A 63 4.37 15.52 -1.34
CA GLU A 63 3.68 15.78 -0.06
C GLU A 63 4.58 15.37 1.13
N ILE A 64 5.34 14.28 1.00
CA ILE A 64 6.32 13.83 1.99
C ILE A 64 7.49 14.82 2.11
N SER A 65 8.11 15.22 0.99
CA SER A 65 9.27 16.13 0.98
C SER A 65 8.94 17.55 1.46
N GLN A 66 7.68 17.97 1.34
CA GLN A 66 7.17 19.22 1.88
C GLN A 66 6.66 19.11 3.31
N ASN A 67 6.78 17.93 3.94
CA ASN A 67 6.28 17.64 5.29
C ASN A 67 4.78 17.94 5.45
N ILE A 68 4.00 17.72 4.39
CA ILE A 68 2.53 17.78 4.40
C ILE A 68 1.97 16.47 4.95
N THR A 69 2.59 15.34 4.60
CA THR A 69 2.23 14.01 5.10
C THR A 69 3.45 13.22 5.55
N GLY A 70 3.21 12.16 6.34
CA GLY A 70 4.21 11.12 6.62
C GLY A 70 4.38 10.12 5.46
N LEU A 71 5.21 9.11 5.66
CA LEU A 71 5.52 8.06 4.67
C LEU A 71 4.30 7.23 4.23
N CYS A 72 3.31 7.06 5.11
CA CYS A 72 2.06 6.39 4.78
C CYS A 72 1.07 7.29 4.02
N GLY A 73 1.41 8.56 3.78
CA GLY A 73 0.55 9.49 3.04
C GLY A 73 -0.70 9.89 3.81
N ARG A 74 -1.81 10.03 3.08
CA ARG A 74 -3.10 10.50 3.59
C ARG A 74 -4.28 9.85 2.91
N THR A 75 -5.48 10.03 3.45
CA THR A 75 -6.74 9.83 2.71
C THR A 75 -7.42 11.18 2.44
N GLU A 76 -8.39 11.22 1.52
CA GLU A 76 -9.14 12.44 1.24
C GLU A 76 -10.13 12.79 2.37
N ILE A 77 -10.68 11.79 3.06
CA ILE A 77 -11.63 12.02 4.18
C ILE A 77 -10.96 12.35 5.50
N GLU A 78 -9.91 11.62 5.89
CA GLU A 78 -9.31 11.72 7.23
C GLU A 78 -7.98 12.49 7.23
N GLY A 79 -7.42 12.76 6.05
CA GLY A 79 -6.15 13.47 5.94
C GLY A 79 -4.96 12.59 6.28
N ASN A 80 -3.90 13.21 6.84
CA ASN A 80 -2.61 12.55 7.07
C ASN A 80 -2.71 11.32 7.99
N ILE A 81 -2.06 10.23 7.60
CA ILE A 81 -1.98 9.01 8.40
C ILE A 81 -0.94 9.19 9.51
N ASP A 82 -1.42 9.31 10.75
CA ASP A 82 -0.57 9.16 11.94
C ASP A 82 -0.27 7.68 12.16
N VAL A 83 0.92 7.26 11.73
CA VAL A 83 1.38 5.87 11.80
C VAL A 83 1.40 5.36 13.23
N ASN A 84 1.84 6.18 14.20
CA ASN A 84 1.97 5.74 15.58
C ASN A 84 0.59 5.48 16.19
N SER A 85 -0.33 6.44 16.05
CA SER A 85 -1.70 6.29 16.55
C SER A 85 -2.43 5.11 15.88
N ASN A 86 -2.27 4.94 14.57
CA ASN A 86 -2.92 3.83 13.87
C ASN A 86 -2.35 2.45 14.28
N ILE A 87 -1.04 2.33 14.52
CA ILE A 87 -0.44 1.11 15.06
C ILE A 87 -0.98 0.81 16.47
N GLU A 88 -0.98 1.80 17.37
CA GLU A 88 -1.50 1.64 18.74
C GLU A 88 -2.99 1.24 18.75
N ASN A 89 -3.80 1.86 17.89
CA ASN A 89 -5.21 1.51 17.71
C ASN A 89 -5.37 0.07 17.18
N ALA A 90 -4.59 -0.32 16.17
CA ALA A 90 -4.65 -1.68 15.63
C ALA A 90 -4.24 -2.72 16.67
N ILE A 91 -3.19 -2.46 17.46
CA ILE A 91 -2.76 -3.35 18.56
C ILE A 91 -3.86 -3.47 19.61
N SER A 92 -4.42 -2.36 20.08
CA SER A 92 -5.44 -2.36 21.13
C SER A 92 -6.75 -3.05 20.70
N ASN A 93 -7.07 -3.03 19.40
CA ASN A 93 -8.23 -3.70 18.83
C ASN A 93 -7.95 -5.15 18.38
N ASN A 94 -6.75 -5.69 18.61
CA ASN A 94 -6.35 -7.02 18.15
C ASN A 94 -6.48 -7.17 16.61
N GLN A 95 -6.00 -6.17 15.87
CA GLN A 95 -6.02 -6.07 14.41
C GLN A 95 -4.60 -5.97 13.83
N VAL A 96 -3.69 -6.84 14.28
CA VAL A 96 -2.31 -6.88 13.78
C VAL A 96 -1.93 -8.31 13.43
N ALA A 97 -1.80 -8.58 12.14
CA ALA A 97 -1.32 -9.85 11.64
C ALA A 97 0.07 -10.19 12.20
N GLN A 98 0.18 -11.40 12.75
CA GLN A 98 1.42 -11.99 13.22
C GLN A 98 2.04 -12.76 12.06
N VAL A 99 3.35 -12.61 11.92
CA VAL A 99 4.15 -13.25 10.88
C VAL A 99 5.47 -13.73 11.48
N GLN A 100 6.10 -14.71 10.84
CA GLN A 100 7.43 -15.19 11.21
C GLN A 100 8.44 -14.88 10.11
N ALA A 101 9.72 -14.93 10.48
CA ALA A 101 10.80 -14.79 9.50
C ALA A 101 10.67 -15.85 8.40
N GLY A 102 10.70 -15.41 7.14
CA GLY A 102 10.58 -16.28 5.98
C GLY A 102 9.18 -16.81 5.66
N THR A 103 8.13 -16.42 6.40
CA THR A 103 6.74 -16.78 6.04
C THR A 103 6.14 -15.76 5.07
N THR A 104 4.87 -15.96 4.69
CA THR A 104 4.17 -15.10 3.72
C THR A 104 3.05 -14.33 4.40
N LEU A 105 2.91 -13.07 4.03
CA LEU A 105 1.76 -12.23 4.33
C LEU A 105 0.84 -12.19 3.10
N THR A 106 -0.46 -12.43 3.28
CA THR A 106 -1.46 -12.24 2.22
C THR A 106 -2.19 -10.92 2.45
N VAL A 107 -2.13 -10.01 1.48
CA VAL A 107 -2.79 -8.71 1.49
C VAL A 107 -3.99 -8.75 0.56
N THR A 108 -5.16 -8.37 1.04
CA THR A 108 -6.36 -8.19 0.21
C THR A 108 -6.42 -6.75 -0.26
N ILE A 109 -6.27 -6.56 -1.57
CA ILE A 109 -6.29 -5.26 -2.24
C ILE A 109 -7.56 -5.15 -3.07
N HIS A 110 -8.31 -4.09 -2.85
CA HIS A 110 -9.47 -3.75 -3.68
C HIS A 110 -9.08 -2.74 -4.75
N GLN A 111 -9.07 -3.18 -6.01
CA GLN A 111 -8.88 -2.30 -7.15
C GLN A 111 -10.14 -1.45 -7.34
N VAL A 112 -10.05 -0.14 -7.13
CA VAL A 112 -11.20 0.77 -7.28
C VAL A 112 -11.36 1.19 -8.73
N ASN A 113 -10.29 1.65 -9.40
CA ASN A 113 -10.34 2.11 -10.79
C ASN A 113 -9.48 1.28 -11.73
N GLN A 114 -9.51 1.65 -13.01
CA GLN A 114 -8.74 0.98 -14.05
C GLN A 114 -7.23 1.02 -13.77
N ASP A 115 -6.75 2.03 -13.03
CA ASP A 115 -5.33 2.25 -12.71
C ASP A 115 -4.89 1.64 -11.37
N GLY A 116 -5.75 0.90 -10.66
CA GLY A 116 -5.41 0.25 -9.40
C GLY A 116 -4.93 -1.20 -9.54
N ALA A 117 -4.26 -1.56 -10.64
CA ALA A 117 -3.64 -2.87 -10.79
C ALA A 117 -2.13 -2.81 -10.51
N GLY A 118 -1.46 -3.97 -10.53
CA GLY A 118 -0.02 -4.07 -10.33
C GLY A 118 0.84 -3.48 -11.45
N PRO A 119 2.16 -3.37 -11.23
CA PRO A 119 2.88 -4.01 -10.13
C PRO A 119 2.83 -3.24 -8.81
N TYR A 120 2.69 -3.95 -7.69
CA TYR A 120 2.87 -3.38 -6.35
C TYR A 120 4.29 -3.61 -5.83
N THR A 121 4.78 -2.63 -5.09
CA THR A 121 5.96 -2.74 -4.25
C THR A 121 5.53 -2.69 -2.79
N CYS A 122 6.25 -3.42 -1.93
CA CYS A 122 5.96 -3.46 -0.50
C CYS A 122 7.25 -3.23 0.29
N GLU A 123 7.19 -2.35 1.29
CA GLU A 123 8.31 -2.06 2.19
C GLU A 123 7.91 -2.25 3.65
N LEU A 124 8.75 -2.95 4.42
CA LEU A 124 8.59 -3.18 5.85
C LEU A 124 9.36 -2.16 6.67
N PHE A 125 8.69 -1.50 7.61
CA PHE A 125 9.29 -0.58 8.57
C PHE A 125 9.23 -1.19 9.97
N SER A 126 10.34 -1.12 10.71
CA SER A 126 10.48 -1.78 12.02
C SER A 126 9.73 -1.08 13.17
N ASN A 127 9.39 0.20 13.00
CA ASN A 127 8.54 1.00 13.90
C ASN A 127 8.10 2.30 13.21
N SER A 128 7.21 3.06 13.88
CA SER A 128 6.64 4.33 13.40
C SER A 128 7.66 5.47 13.18
N SER A 129 8.87 5.38 13.75
CA SER A 129 9.93 6.38 13.59
C SER A 129 10.94 6.04 12.48
N THR A 130 10.82 4.86 11.87
CA THR A 130 11.76 4.38 10.85
C THR A 130 11.48 5.09 9.53
N THR A 131 12.50 5.69 8.93
CA THR A 131 12.36 6.44 7.67
C THR A 131 12.79 5.64 6.43
N THR A 132 13.40 4.47 6.63
CA THR A 132 13.88 3.60 5.54
C THR A 132 13.27 2.22 5.68
N GLY A 133 12.50 1.80 4.68
CA GLY A 133 11.87 0.50 4.64
C GLY A 133 12.80 -0.59 4.12
N GLN A 134 12.58 -1.82 4.56
CA GLN A 134 13.13 -3.02 3.92
C GLN A 134 12.18 -3.49 2.82
N ARG A 135 12.63 -3.48 1.57
CA ARG A 135 11.81 -3.95 0.45
C ARG A 135 11.52 -5.45 0.55
N LEU A 136 10.25 -5.80 0.41
CA LEU A 136 9.74 -7.17 0.42
C LEU A 136 9.45 -7.65 -1.00
N ALA A 137 9.51 -8.97 -1.20
CA ALA A 137 9.17 -9.55 -2.50
C ALA A 137 7.66 -9.78 -2.60
N VAL A 138 7.02 -9.13 -3.57
CA VAL A 138 5.63 -9.39 -3.97
C VAL A 138 5.65 -10.54 -4.99
N THR A 139 5.05 -11.67 -4.64
CA THR A 139 5.20 -12.94 -5.38
C THR A 139 4.05 -13.22 -6.36
N ASN A 140 2.91 -12.61 -6.14
CA ASN A 140 1.81 -12.48 -7.10
C ASN A 140 1.21 -11.08 -6.95
N ASP A 141 0.41 -10.65 -7.92
CA ASP A 141 -0.01 -9.27 -8.02
C ASP A 141 -1.47 -9.15 -8.48
N VAL A 142 -2.07 -7.98 -8.31
CA VAL A 142 -3.34 -7.61 -8.94
C VAL A 142 -3.17 -7.67 -10.46
N PRO A 143 -3.92 -8.54 -11.17
CA PRO A 143 -3.73 -8.74 -12.59
C PRO A 143 -3.96 -7.46 -13.41
N GLY A 144 -2.93 -7.05 -14.16
CA GLY A 144 -2.94 -5.87 -15.01
C GLY A 144 -1.66 -5.75 -15.83
N PHE A 145 -1.52 -4.61 -16.51
CA PHE A 145 -0.31 -4.25 -17.25
C PHE A 145 0.02 -2.78 -17.00
N ASN A 146 1.19 -2.50 -16.40
CA ASN A 146 1.64 -1.16 -16.03
C ASN A 146 0.60 -0.36 -15.23
N GLY A 147 0.07 -0.97 -14.16
CA GLY A 147 -0.94 -0.37 -13.30
C GLY A 147 -2.37 -0.48 -13.84
N LEU A 148 -2.57 -0.91 -15.09
CA LEU A 148 -3.87 -0.87 -15.75
C LEU A 148 -4.58 -2.23 -15.82
N SER A 149 -5.86 -2.27 -15.44
CA SER A 149 -6.73 -3.44 -15.60
C SER A 149 -8.21 -3.07 -15.68
N GLN A 150 -8.99 -3.82 -16.47
CA GLN A 150 -10.45 -3.63 -16.57
C GLN A 150 -11.22 -4.24 -15.38
N ALA A 151 -10.54 -4.96 -14.49
CA ALA A 151 -11.15 -5.65 -13.35
C ALA A 151 -11.43 -4.70 -12.16
N LYS A 152 -12.09 -3.57 -12.44
CA LYS A 152 -12.47 -2.57 -11.45
C LYS A 152 -13.45 -3.13 -10.41
N PHE A 153 -13.47 -2.49 -9.25
CA PHE A 153 -14.36 -2.80 -8.12
C PHE A 153 -14.21 -4.24 -7.64
N LYS A 154 -12.99 -4.76 -7.65
CA LYS A 154 -12.70 -6.15 -7.34
C LYS A 154 -11.55 -6.25 -6.36
N ALA A 155 -11.71 -7.13 -5.38
CA ALA A 155 -10.66 -7.52 -4.47
C ALA A 155 -9.81 -8.67 -5.04
N PHE A 156 -8.52 -8.58 -4.80
CA PHE A 156 -7.52 -9.58 -5.15
C PHE A 156 -6.62 -9.85 -3.94
N ASN A 157 -6.07 -11.05 -3.87
CA ASN A 157 -5.09 -11.40 -2.85
C ASN A 157 -3.69 -11.33 -3.46
N VAL A 158 -2.87 -10.47 -2.86
CA VAL A 158 -1.45 -10.29 -3.13
C VAL A 158 -0.67 -10.98 -2.02
N THR A 159 0.44 -11.62 -2.36
CA THR A 159 1.27 -12.43 -1.45
C THR A 159 2.64 -11.80 -1.36
N VAL A 160 2.98 -11.35 -0.17
CA VAL A 160 4.25 -10.71 0.17
C VAL A 160 5.10 -11.68 0.97
N GLN A 161 6.35 -11.87 0.55
CA GLN A 161 7.31 -12.70 1.24
C GLN A 161 7.98 -11.90 2.37
N MET A 162 7.81 -12.34 3.62
CA MET A 162 8.51 -11.78 4.76
C MET A 162 10.00 -12.13 4.70
N PRO A 163 10.90 -11.25 5.18
CA PRO A 163 12.32 -11.51 5.12
C PRO A 163 12.71 -12.59 6.13
N THR A 164 13.85 -13.24 5.90
CA THR A 164 14.39 -14.29 6.81
C THR A 164 14.93 -13.72 8.12
N SER A 165 14.95 -12.39 8.27
CA SER A 165 15.31 -11.69 9.50
C SER A 165 14.69 -10.29 9.49
N PHE A 166 13.98 -9.94 10.55
CA PHE A 166 13.50 -8.59 10.85
C PHE A 166 13.18 -8.50 12.34
N THR A 167 13.08 -7.27 12.85
CA THR A 167 12.66 -7.00 14.24
C THR A 167 11.62 -5.89 14.21
N CYS A 168 10.48 -6.12 14.86
CA CYS A 168 9.49 -5.07 15.14
C CYS A 168 9.59 -4.72 16.63
N THR A 169 9.83 -3.46 16.97
CA THR A 169 9.94 -3.06 18.39
C THR A 169 8.57 -2.74 19.00
N ASP A 170 7.75 -1.99 18.27
CA ASP A 170 6.44 -1.51 18.75
C ASP A 170 5.34 -1.73 17.70
N GLY A 171 5.53 -2.76 16.87
CA GLY A 171 4.75 -3.03 15.67
C GLY A 171 5.47 -2.59 14.40
N CYS A 172 5.44 -3.44 13.37
CA CYS A 172 5.86 -3.05 12.04
C CYS A 172 4.66 -2.56 11.23
N PHE A 173 4.89 -1.64 10.31
CA PHE A 173 3.93 -1.34 9.26
C PHE A 173 4.54 -1.63 7.90
N ALA A 174 3.68 -1.88 6.92
CA ALA A 174 4.08 -2.04 5.54
C ALA A 174 3.40 -0.97 4.68
N VAL A 175 4.16 -0.38 3.77
CA VAL A 175 3.64 0.54 2.76
C VAL A 175 3.59 -0.21 1.44
N GLU A 176 2.44 -0.18 0.78
CA GLU A 176 2.25 -0.75 -0.54
C GLU A 176 1.99 0.36 -1.56
N GLN A 177 2.75 0.39 -2.66
CA GLN A 177 2.61 1.40 -3.71
C GLN A 177 2.58 0.72 -5.08
N THR A 178 1.70 1.19 -5.96
CA THR A 178 1.79 0.94 -7.40
C THR A 178 2.76 1.95 -8.01
N ASP A 179 3.76 1.50 -8.76
CA ASP A 179 4.61 2.38 -9.57
C ASP A 179 3.92 2.81 -10.87
#